data_AF-A0A926SI97-F1
#
_entry.id   AF-A0A926SI97-F1
#
_cell.length_a   1.000
_cell.length_b   1.000
_cell.length_c   1.000
_cell.angle_alpha   90.00
_cell.angle_beta   90.00
_cell.angle_gamma   90.00
#
_symmetry.space_group_name_H-M   'P 1'
#
loop_
_entity.id
_entity.type
_entity.pdbx_description
1 polymer ?
#
loop_
_entity_poly.entity_id
_entity_poly.type
_entity_poly.pdbx_seq_one_letter_code
_entity_poly.pdbx_strand_id
1 'polypeptide(L)'
;MTGTRERANSSLDGNVGQERYELYKSAFTWIKEAIDNGYYLEAISIVESLICDRLESHVSVLLNKDFGFKTLGTLINAIKQHETDPSLRSLILDELDEWRKARNRAAHEMVKIEAGKQISWSERVKINELTAKEGLALLRKIDRQVRVLRTK
;
A
#
# COMPACT_ATOMS: atom_id res chain seq x y z
N MET A 1 9.44 -17.37 15.18
CA MET A 1 8.94 -16.15 15.84
C MET A 1 7.41 -16.25 15.91
N THR A 2 6.86 -16.55 17.08
CA THR A 2 5.44 -16.95 17.28
C THR A 2 4.74 -16.00 18.25
N GLY A 3 4.98 -14.69 18.12
CA GLY A 3 4.20 -13.66 18.80
C GLY A 3 3.48 -12.80 17.76
N THR A 4 2.26 -12.39 18.07
CA THR A 4 1.54 -11.36 17.29
C THR A 4 2.40 -10.10 17.31
N ARG A 5 2.83 -9.61 16.14
CA ARG A 5 3.62 -8.38 16.05
C ARG A 5 2.67 -7.19 16.23
N GLU A 6 2.93 -6.38 17.25
CA GLU A 6 2.16 -5.18 17.58
C GLU A 6 2.79 -3.93 16.96
N ARG A 7 1.98 -2.91 16.65
CA ARG A 7 2.48 -1.63 16.11
C ARG A 7 2.87 -0.70 17.25
N ALA A 8 4.02 -0.03 17.12
CA ALA A 8 4.45 0.97 18.10
C ALA A 8 3.46 2.16 18.17
N ASN A 9 3.12 2.62 19.37
CA ASN A 9 2.23 3.76 19.58
C ASN A 9 3.03 5.03 19.89
N SER A 10 2.82 6.09 19.10
CA SER A 10 3.48 7.39 19.26
C SER A 10 3.12 8.11 20.56
N SER A 11 2.04 7.73 21.25
CA SER A 11 1.69 8.30 22.55
C SER A 11 2.49 7.71 23.73
N LEU A 12 3.15 6.56 23.51
CA LEU A 12 3.88 5.83 24.55
C LEU A 12 5.41 6.00 24.43
N ASP A 13 5.90 6.33 23.24
CA ASP A 13 7.32 6.50 22.95
C ASP A 13 7.54 7.76 22.11
N GLY A 14 8.26 8.72 22.68
CA GLY A 14 8.49 10.04 22.10
C GLY A 14 9.27 10.03 20.78
N ASN A 15 10.02 8.96 20.48
CA ASN A 15 10.84 8.91 19.26
C ASN A 15 10.14 8.28 18.04
N VAL A 16 9.07 7.50 18.27
CA VAL A 16 8.38 6.73 17.22
C VAL A 16 7.82 7.62 16.10
N GLY A 17 7.38 8.84 16.44
CA GLY A 17 6.91 9.81 15.45
C GLY A 17 8.00 10.23 14.47
N GLN A 18 9.20 10.54 14.99
CA GLN A 18 10.35 10.95 14.18
C GLN A 18 10.89 9.80 13.34
N GLU A 19 10.98 8.60 13.92
CA GLU A 19 11.43 7.39 13.20
C GLU A 19 10.50 7.06 12.02
N ARG A 20 9.18 7.13 12.23
CA ARG A 20 8.20 6.96 11.14
C ARG A 20 8.38 8.00 10.04
N TYR A 21 8.62 9.25 10.41
CA TYR A 21 8.85 10.32 9.42
C TYR A 21 10.08 10.02 8.56
N GLU A 22 11.22 9.65 9.16
CA GLU A 22 12.44 9.32 8.42
C GLU A 22 12.30 8.07 7.55
N LEU A 23 11.59 7.04 8.02
CA LEU A 23 11.28 5.86 7.23
C LEU A 23 10.43 6.21 6.01
N TYR A 24 9.38 7.01 6.18
CA TYR A 24 8.54 7.45 5.06
C TYR A 24 9.33 8.28 4.05
N LYS A 25 10.15 9.22 4.52
CA LYS A 25 11.00 10.06 3.66
C LYS A 25 12.00 9.21 2.84
N SER A 26 12.64 8.24 3.50
CA SER A 26 13.57 7.31 2.86
C SER A 26 12.85 6.45 1.83
N ALA A 27 11.66 5.92 2.17
CA ALA A 27 10.85 5.12 1.27
C ALA A 27 10.41 5.90 0.02
N PHE A 28 9.99 7.17 0.15
CA PHE A 28 9.64 8.00 -1.01
C PHE A 28 10.84 8.28 -1.92
N THR A 29 12.02 8.51 -1.32
CA THR A 29 13.26 8.69 -2.09
C THR A 29 13.59 7.43 -2.88
N TRP A 30 13.52 6.27 -2.22
CA TRP A 30 13.80 4.98 -2.83
C TRP A 30 12.79 4.61 -3.93
N ILE A 31 11.50 4.86 -3.72
CA ILE A 31 10.47 4.65 -4.76
C ILE A 31 10.81 5.45 -6.02
N LYS A 32 11.23 6.71 -5.86
CA LYS A 32 11.60 7.56 -6.99
C LYS A 32 12.82 6.99 -7.72
N GLU A 33 13.88 6.65 -6.99
CA GLU A 33 15.09 6.06 -7.59
C GLU A 33 14.81 4.73 -8.28
N ALA A 34 14.00 3.86 -7.67
CA ALA A 34 13.59 2.60 -8.27
C ALA A 34 12.80 2.81 -9.57
N ILE A 35 11.88 3.77 -9.61
CA ILE A 35 11.16 4.12 -10.86
C ILE A 35 12.11 4.68 -11.91
N ASP A 36 12.98 5.62 -11.53
CA ASP A 36 13.91 6.29 -12.45
C ASP A 36 14.92 5.29 -13.08
N ASN A 37 15.27 4.21 -12.36
CA ASN A 37 16.20 3.17 -12.81
C ASN A 37 15.52 1.91 -13.38
N GLY A 38 14.19 1.87 -13.49
CA GLY A 38 13.46 0.72 -14.04
C GLY A 38 13.25 -0.46 -13.08
N TYR A 39 13.52 -0.30 -11.78
CA TYR A 39 13.28 -1.28 -10.72
C TYR A 39 11.82 -1.23 -10.22
N TYR A 40 10.87 -1.42 -11.14
CA TYR A 40 9.45 -1.20 -10.84
C TYR A 40 8.87 -2.16 -9.81
N LEU A 41 9.33 -3.42 -9.76
CA LEU A 41 8.87 -4.38 -8.76
C LEU A 41 9.24 -3.96 -7.35
N GLU A 42 10.42 -3.37 -7.17
CA GLU A 42 10.88 -2.85 -5.89
C GLU A 42 10.07 -1.61 -5.46
N ALA A 43 9.84 -0.68 -6.39
CA ALA A 43 8.96 0.46 -6.16
C ALA A 43 7.55 0.00 -5.71
N ILE A 44 6.99 -0.99 -6.40
CA ILE A 44 5.69 -1.59 -6.08
C ILE A 44 5.67 -2.18 -4.66
N SER A 45 6.71 -2.93 -4.26
CA SER A 45 6.80 -3.51 -2.93
C SER A 45 6.85 -2.46 -1.81
N ILE A 46 7.60 -1.38 -2.01
CA ILE A 46 7.70 -0.31 -1.01
C ILE A 46 6.39 0.50 -0.94
N VAL A 47 5.78 0.79 -2.09
CA VAL A 47 4.45 1.42 -2.16
C VAL A 47 3.41 0.60 -1.40
N GLU A 48 3.36 -0.73 -1.60
CA GLU A 48 2.47 -1.60 -0.84
C GLU A 48 2.72 -1.49 0.66
N SER A 49 3.99 -1.51 1.09
CA SER A 49 4.34 -1.38 2.50
C SER A 49 3.80 -0.08 3.11
N LEU A 50 3.92 1.05 2.40
CA LEU A 50 3.42 2.35 2.87
C LEU A 50 1.89 2.40 2.92
N ILE A 51 1.21 1.80 1.93
CA ILE A 51 -0.26 1.69 1.92
C ILE A 51 -0.73 0.82 3.08
N CYS A 52 -0.09 -0.33 3.32
CA CYS A 52 -0.41 -1.20 4.44
C CYS A 52 -0.26 -0.48 5.78
N ASP A 53 0.87 0.19 6.04
CA ASP A 53 1.06 0.91 7.31
C ASP A 53 0.00 1.99 7.53
N ARG A 54 -0.37 2.72 6.47
CA ARG A 54 -1.44 3.72 6.50
C ARG A 54 -2.79 3.10 6.86
N LEU A 55 -3.15 2.00 6.21
CA LEU A 55 -4.43 1.33 6.44
C LEU A 55 -4.48 0.61 7.78
N GLU A 56 -3.39 -0.01 8.22
CA GLU A 56 -3.27 -0.59 9.57
C GLU A 56 -3.55 0.47 10.62
N SER A 57 -2.95 1.66 10.49
CA SER A 57 -3.21 2.78 11.39
C SER A 57 -4.66 3.23 11.35
N HIS A 58 -5.28 3.27 10.19
CA HIS A 58 -6.67 3.70 10.04
C HIS A 58 -7.66 2.68 10.61
N VAL A 59 -7.50 1.41 10.26
CA VAL A 59 -8.34 0.32 10.77
C VAL A 59 -8.21 0.18 12.29
N SER A 60 -7.02 0.41 12.84
CA SER A 60 -6.84 0.39 14.30
C SER A 60 -7.68 1.47 15.01
N VAL A 61 -7.82 2.65 14.39
CA VAL A 61 -8.71 3.71 14.88
C VAL A 61 -10.17 3.30 14.74
N LEU A 62 -10.58 2.78 13.58
CA LEU A 62 -11.96 2.32 13.35
C LEU A 62 -12.42 1.26 14.37
N LEU A 63 -11.51 0.37 14.76
CA LEU A 63 -11.80 -0.75 15.67
C LEU A 63 -11.52 -0.45 17.14
N ASN A 64 -10.96 0.72 17.44
CA ASN A 64 -10.47 1.09 18.77
C ASN A 64 -9.56 0.01 19.40
N LYS A 65 -8.70 -0.61 18.59
CA LYS A 65 -7.70 -1.62 19.01
C LYS A 65 -6.59 -1.72 18.00
N ASP A 66 -5.40 -2.15 18.40
CA ASP A 66 -4.33 -2.43 17.44
C ASP A 66 -4.76 -3.56 16.49
N PHE A 67 -4.79 -3.26 15.21
CA PHE A 67 -5.06 -4.25 14.17
C PHE A 67 -3.80 -5.03 13.78
N GLY A 68 -2.61 -4.55 14.20
CA GLY A 68 -1.32 -5.16 13.96
C GLY A 68 -0.91 -5.15 12.48
N PHE A 69 0.18 -5.85 12.18
CA PHE A 69 0.67 -6.00 10.81
C PHE A 69 -0.22 -6.95 10.00
N LYS A 70 -0.68 -6.53 8.82
CA LYS A 70 -1.60 -7.29 7.97
C LYS A 70 -1.25 -7.20 6.49
N THR A 71 -1.73 -8.19 5.73
CA THR A 71 -1.64 -8.14 4.26
C THR A 71 -2.63 -7.12 3.71
N LEU A 72 -2.33 -6.59 2.52
CA LEU A 72 -3.22 -5.64 1.85
C LEU A 72 -4.65 -6.20 1.66
N GLY A 73 -4.79 -7.47 1.29
CA GLY A 73 -6.10 -8.11 1.15
C GLY A 73 -6.88 -8.17 2.46
N THR A 74 -6.21 -8.46 3.58
CA THR A 74 -6.83 -8.42 4.91
C THR A 74 -7.30 -7.01 5.27
N LEU A 75 -6.51 -5.98 4.95
CA LEU A 75 -6.84 -4.58 5.22
C LEU A 75 -8.02 -4.09 4.38
N ILE A 76 -8.07 -4.41 3.09
CA ILE A 76 -9.22 -4.10 2.21
C ILE A 76 -10.49 -4.74 2.76
N ASN A 77 -10.43 -6.00 3.23
CA ASN A 77 -11.58 -6.67 3.83
C ASN A 77 -12.03 -6.01 5.14
N ALA A 78 -11.10 -5.54 5.98
CA ALA A 78 -11.44 -4.81 7.19
C ALA A 78 -12.15 -3.48 6.87
N ILE A 79 -11.63 -2.72 5.89
CA ILE A 79 -12.29 -1.50 5.41
C ILE A 79 -13.68 -1.81 4.86
N LYS A 80 -13.84 -2.89 4.08
CA LYS A 80 -15.16 -3.33 3.60
C LYS A 80 -16.15 -3.58 4.73
N GLN A 81 -15.70 -4.06 5.89
CA GLN A 81 -16.58 -4.38 7.01
C GLN A 81 -16.86 -3.18 7.93
N HIS A 82 -15.90 -2.27 8.08
CA HIS A 82 -15.94 -1.28 9.17
C HIS A 82 -15.92 0.19 8.72
N GLU A 83 -15.48 0.50 7.50
CA GLU A 83 -15.45 1.88 7.00
C GLU A 83 -16.84 2.34 6.54
N THR A 84 -17.23 3.52 7.01
CA THR A 84 -18.52 4.16 6.73
C THR A 84 -18.40 5.41 5.87
N ASP A 85 -17.22 6.04 5.79
CA ASP A 85 -16.97 7.16 4.89
C ASP A 85 -17.03 6.67 3.43
N PRO A 86 -18.00 7.15 2.62
CA PRO A 86 -18.20 6.62 1.28
C PRO A 86 -17.01 6.90 0.35
N SER A 87 -16.32 8.03 0.55
CA SER A 87 -15.18 8.43 -0.27
C SER A 87 -13.97 7.53 -0.04
N LEU A 88 -13.60 7.28 1.22
CA LEU A 88 -12.53 6.34 1.52
C LEU A 88 -12.91 4.92 1.14
N ARG A 89 -14.17 4.52 1.38
CA ARG A 89 -14.64 3.18 1.02
C ARG A 89 -14.54 2.93 -0.48
N SER A 90 -15.02 3.83 -1.33
CA SER A 90 -14.90 3.68 -2.79
C SER A 90 -13.44 3.68 -3.24
N LEU A 91 -12.62 4.59 -2.73
CA LEU A 91 -11.18 4.64 -3.04
C LEU A 91 -10.49 3.30 -2.76
N ILE A 92 -10.84 2.63 -1.66
CA ILE A 92 -10.21 1.36 -1.26
C ILE A 92 -10.83 0.15 -1.99
N LEU A 93 -12.15 0.07 -2.08
CA LEU A 93 -12.84 -1.11 -2.63
C LEU A 93 -12.82 -1.14 -4.16
N ASP A 94 -12.67 0.02 -4.80
CA ASP A 94 -12.65 0.13 -6.24
C ASP A 94 -11.20 0.31 -6.73
N GLU A 95 -10.59 1.46 -6.48
CA GLU A 95 -9.28 1.78 -7.07
C GLU A 95 -8.14 0.92 -6.47
N LEU A 96 -8.08 0.78 -5.14
CA LEU A 96 -7.00 0.02 -4.50
C LEU A 96 -7.12 -1.50 -4.72
N ASP A 97 -8.32 -2.07 -4.79
CA ASP A 97 -8.47 -3.50 -5.09
C ASP A 97 -8.07 -3.83 -6.54
N GLU A 98 -8.38 -2.94 -7.49
CA GLU A 98 -7.86 -3.08 -8.86
C GLU A 98 -6.34 -2.97 -8.92
N TRP A 99 -5.77 -1.99 -8.22
CA TRP A 99 -4.30 -1.91 -8.12
C TRP A 99 -3.69 -3.13 -7.44
N ARG A 100 -4.31 -3.70 -6.40
CA ARG A 100 -3.86 -4.95 -5.76
C ARG A 100 -3.79 -6.09 -6.78
N LYS A 101 -4.79 -6.22 -7.66
CA LYS A 101 -4.79 -7.23 -8.73
C LYS A 101 -3.63 -7.00 -9.69
N ALA A 102 -3.44 -5.77 -10.17
CA ALA A 102 -2.32 -5.41 -11.05
C ALA A 102 -0.95 -5.70 -10.39
N ARG A 103 -0.76 -5.30 -9.13
CA ARG A 103 0.42 -5.60 -8.33
C ARG A 103 0.67 -7.09 -8.20
N ASN A 104 -0.36 -7.89 -7.93
CA ASN A 104 -0.21 -9.34 -7.83
C ASN A 104 0.26 -9.94 -9.15
N ARG A 105 -0.23 -9.46 -10.28
CA ARG A 105 0.27 -9.88 -11.61
C ARG A 105 1.73 -9.48 -11.78
N ALA A 106 2.09 -8.24 -11.50
CA ALA A 106 3.47 -7.76 -11.57
C ALA A 106 4.44 -8.64 -10.77
N ALA A 107 4.09 -8.95 -9.51
CA ALA A 107 4.93 -9.72 -8.60
C ALA A 107 5.03 -11.22 -8.97
N HIS A 108 3.99 -11.80 -9.55
CA HIS A 108 3.90 -13.26 -9.71
C HIS A 108 3.91 -13.75 -11.15
N GLU A 109 3.74 -12.89 -12.14
CA GLU A 109 3.47 -13.30 -13.53
C GLU A 109 4.55 -12.88 -14.52
N MET A 110 5.64 -12.22 -14.10
CA MET A 110 6.70 -11.73 -14.99
C MET A 110 7.24 -12.80 -15.96
N VAL A 111 7.33 -14.05 -15.52
CA VAL A 111 7.83 -15.20 -16.29
C VAL A 111 6.74 -16.20 -16.68
N LYS A 112 5.48 -15.93 -16.34
CA LYS A 112 4.36 -16.85 -16.62
C LYS A 112 3.81 -16.63 -18.03
N ILE A 113 3.45 -17.73 -18.70
CA ILE A 113 2.84 -17.74 -20.03
C ILE A 113 1.38 -18.18 -19.87
N GLU A 114 0.45 -17.40 -20.43
CA GLU A 114 -0.97 -17.71 -20.45
C GLU A 114 -1.37 -18.23 -21.84
N ALA A 115 -2.17 -19.29 -21.91
CA ALA A 115 -2.63 -19.84 -23.17
C ALA A 115 -3.39 -18.77 -23.98
N GLY A 116 -3.03 -18.59 -25.25
CA GLY A 116 -3.67 -17.61 -26.13
C GLY A 116 -3.27 -16.15 -25.90
N LYS A 117 -2.33 -15.86 -24.99
CA LYS A 117 -1.75 -14.51 -24.83
C LYS A 117 -0.25 -14.53 -25.01
N GLN A 118 0.25 -13.63 -25.85
CA GLN A 118 1.67 -13.34 -25.95
C GLN A 118 1.89 -11.91 -25.47
N ILE A 119 2.58 -11.77 -24.34
CA ILE A 119 3.02 -10.48 -23.80
C ILE A 119 4.54 -10.53 -23.71
N SER A 120 5.20 -9.64 -24.44
CA SER A 120 6.65 -9.54 -24.48
C SER A 120 7.22 -9.05 -23.15
N TRP A 121 8.54 -9.20 -22.98
CA TRP A 121 9.24 -8.68 -21.81
C TRP A 121 9.07 -7.16 -21.65
N SER A 122 9.20 -6.39 -22.73
CA SER A 122 9.09 -4.93 -22.71
C SER A 122 7.67 -4.47 -22.34
N GLU A 123 6.64 -5.17 -22.81
CA GLU A 123 5.25 -4.89 -22.42
C GLU A 123 5.03 -5.15 -20.93
N ARG A 124 5.60 -6.23 -20.37
CA ARG A 124 5.52 -6.53 -18.93
C ARG A 124 6.22 -5.46 -18.10
N VAL A 125 7.40 -5.03 -18.53
CA VAL A 125 8.14 -3.93 -17.90
C VAL A 125 7.30 -2.65 -17.90
N LYS A 126 6.64 -2.31 -19.02
CA LYS A 126 5.76 -1.14 -19.13
C LYS A 126 4.53 -1.25 -18.22
N ILE A 127 3.93 -2.44 -18.12
CA ILE A 127 2.81 -2.68 -17.17
C ILE A 127 3.27 -2.47 -15.73
N ASN A 128 4.47 -2.94 -15.38
CA ASN A 128 5.02 -2.75 -14.04
C ASN A 128 5.35 -1.29 -13.74
N GLU A 129 5.85 -0.54 -14.73
CA GLU A 129 6.06 0.92 -14.61
C GLU A 129 4.75 1.65 -14.28
N LEU A 130 3.69 1.36 -15.04
CA LEU A 130 2.37 1.93 -14.81
C LEU A 130 1.85 1.55 -13.42
N THR A 131 1.95 0.27 -13.06
CA THR A 131 1.51 -0.23 -11.74
C THR A 131 2.26 0.46 -10.59
N ALA A 132 3.56 0.72 -10.72
CA ALA A 132 4.34 1.45 -9.73
C ALA A 132 3.86 2.91 -9.57
N LYS A 133 3.66 3.61 -10.70
CA LYS A 133 3.22 5.01 -10.73
C LYS A 133 1.79 5.17 -10.20
N GLU A 134 0.88 4.28 -10.58
CA GLU A 134 -0.50 4.24 -10.10
C GLU A 134 -0.57 3.97 -8.60
N GLY A 135 0.24 3.03 -8.11
CA GLY A 135 0.32 2.74 -6.67
C GLY A 135 0.79 3.94 -5.87
N LEU A 136 1.81 4.66 -6.36
CA LEU A 136 2.28 5.90 -5.71
C LEU A 136 1.21 6.99 -5.71
N ALA A 137 0.44 7.11 -6.79
CA ALA A 137 -0.68 8.05 -6.85
C ALA A 137 -1.79 7.66 -5.85
N LEU A 138 -2.13 6.37 -5.76
CA LEU A 138 -3.10 5.85 -4.80
C LEU A 138 -2.69 6.06 -3.36
N LEU A 139 -1.42 5.79 -3.02
CA LEU A 139 -0.87 6.08 -1.68
C LEU A 139 -1.13 7.55 -1.29
N ARG A 140 -0.87 8.50 -2.20
CA ARG A 140 -1.11 9.93 -1.94
C ARG A 140 -2.59 10.27 -1.78
N LYS A 141 -3.47 9.64 -2.56
CA LYS A 141 -4.93 9.81 -2.42
C LYS A 141 -5.42 9.29 -1.06
N ILE A 142 -4.99 8.09 -0.68
CA ILE A 142 -5.34 7.46 0.60
C ILE A 142 -4.83 8.30 1.77
N ASP A 143 -3.56 8.73 1.71
CA ASP A 143 -2.96 9.60 2.72
C ASP A 143 -3.77 10.89 2.93
N ARG A 144 -4.21 11.52 1.83
CA ARG A 144 -5.03 12.73 1.87
C ARG A 144 -6.38 12.43 2.51
N GLN A 145 -7.07 11.39 2.08
CA GLN A 145 -8.42 11.06 2.57
C GLN A 145 -8.39 10.69 4.07
N VAL A 146 -7.43 9.87 4.50
CA VAL A 146 -7.27 9.49 5.92
C VAL A 146 -6.96 10.71 6.78
N ARG A 147 -6.18 11.68 6.29
CA ARG A 147 -5.92 12.94 7.02
C ARG A 147 -7.20 13.77 7.20
N VAL A 148 -8.02 13.90 6.16
CA VAL A 148 -9.31 14.61 6.23
C VAL A 148 -10.22 14.00 7.30
N LEU A 149 -10.25 12.67 7.40
CA LEU A 149 -11.07 11.98 8.40
C LEU A 149 -10.57 12.15 9.84
N ARG A 150 -9.27 12.38 10.04
CA ARG A 150 -8.70 12.63 11.38
C ARG A 150 -8.95 14.05 11.90
N THR A 151 -9.30 14.97 11.00
CA THR A 151 -9.55 16.39 11.34
C THR A 151 -11.04 16.72 11.50
N LYS A 152 -11.93 15.76 11.24
CA LYS A 152 -13.37 15.86 11.49
C LYS A 152 -13.69 15.34 12.88
#